data_AF-A0AAD5VTW5-F1
#
_entry.id   AF-A0AAD5VTW5-F1
#
_cell.length_a   1.000
_cell.length_b   1.000
_cell.length_c   1.000
_cell.angle_alpha   90.00
_cell.angle_beta   90.00
_cell.angle_gamma   90.00
#
_symmetry.space_group_name_H-M   'P 1'
#
loop_
_entity.id
_entity.type
_entity.pdbx_description
1 polymer ?
#
loop_
_entity_poly.entity_id
_entity_poly.type
_entity_poly.pdbx_seq_one_letter_code
_entity_poly.pdbx_strand_id
1 'polypeptide(L)'
;MGEILSPLAVELQKHPIYWFDEGSLILEVQDVHFRVHGALFQRHSPFLASTKLKKLIGTTLVTDDAHEGTMFVSCEADRGVTWRDIEILLGHMYHDFPLSSESSLERIIAVLRSTSPQQLDMPKPHAHAKQIFASYFDSRNLSEIKPEVLYEALPIARILRIMPVLKKILYHTMVVANLDPDDAEGTLSDPQKQTTASTLPALTNDAGKHQLTESDAKLCKSLMARVIDHFTPMLFTVATTGHMACTDVLADTWMTLVISPAINDGGVYKPIETLERMKGINWGEHGLCSTCVAEKCEEWSEEQEAVWAMIEKWLEDKVDI
;
A
#
# COMPACT_ATOMS: atom_id res chain seq x y z
N MET A 1 34.21 14.51 37.79
CA MET A 1 34.48 14.89 36.39
C MET A 1 34.25 13.65 35.56
N GLY A 2 33.06 13.53 34.97
CA GLY A 2 32.72 12.41 34.09
C GLY A 2 33.14 12.77 32.67
N GLU A 3 34.00 11.95 32.07
CA GLU A 3 34.34 12.04 30.65
C GLU A 3 33.09 11.76 29.82
N ILE A 4 32.65 12.79 29.10
CA ILE A 4 31.65 12.65 28.04
C ILE A 4 32.38 11.94 26.89
N LEU A 5 32.14 10.63 26.74
CA LEU A 5 32.57 9.88 25.57
C LEU A 5 32.04 10.60 24.33
N SER A 6 32.94 11.12 23.50
CA SER A 6 32.60 11.60 22.16
C SER A 6 31.95 10.45 21.38
N PRO A 7 30.87 10.70 20.63
CA PRO A 7 30.33 9.69 19.74
C PRO A 7 31.45 9.26 18.77
N LEU A 8 31.72 7.94 18.71
CA LEU A 8 32.60 7.34 17.73
C LEU A 8 32.22 7.89 16.35
N ALA A 9 33.16 8.57 15.70
CA ALA A 9 32.97 9.02 14.32
C ALA A 9 32.74 7.77 13.46
N VAL A 10 31.49 7.55 13.03
CA VAL A 10 31.15 6.48 12.12
C VAL A 10 31.82 6.81 10.79
N GLU A 11 32.73 5.94 10.35
CA GLU A 11 33.43 6.11 9.09
C GLU A 11 32.43 5.87 7.95
N LEU A 12 32.06 6.93 7.23
CA LEU A 12 31.09 6.87 6.14
C LEU A 12 31.66 6.04 4.98
N GLN A 13 30.91 5.02 4.54
CA GLN A 13 31.35 4.05 3.55
C GLN A 13 31.09 4.54 2.12
N LYS A 14 32.09 4.47 1.25
CA LYS A 14 31.93 4.72 -0.19
C LYS A 14 31.25 3.52 -0.87
N HIS A 15 30.24 3.77 -1.69
CA HIS A 15 29.59 2.71 -2.46
C HIS A 15 30.58 2.09 -3.47
N PRO A 16 30.69 0.74 -3.58
CA PRO A 16 31.73 0.11 -4.39
C PRO A 16 31.54 0.28 -5.91
N ILE A 17 30.30 0.45 -6.37
CA ILE A 17 29.95 0.58 -7.80
C ILE A 17 29.79 2.05 -8.20
N TYR A 18 28.88 2.76 -7.52
CA TYR A 18 28.54 4.15 -7.83
C TYR A 18 29.43 5.17 -7.09
N TRP A 19 30.73 5.11 -7.38
CA TRP A 19 31.72 6.09 -6.94
C TRP A 19 32.59 6.53 -8.12
N PHE A 20 32.11 7.53 -8.87
CA PHE A 20 32.81 8.02 -10.06
C PHE A 20 33.81 9.12 -9.70
N ASP A 21 35.05 9.01 -10.17
CA ASP A 21 36.11 10.00 -9.94
C ASP A 21 35.76 11.38 -10.51
N GLU A 22 35.02 11.39 -11.61
CA GLU A 22 34.49 12.58 -12.31
C GLU A 22 33.10 13.01 -11.83
N GLY A 23 32.55 12.34 -10.81
CA GLY A 23 31.25 12.67 -10.24
C GLY A 23 31.25 14.04 -9.54
N SER A 24 30.24 14.84 -9.86
CA SER A 24 30.04 16.21 -9.35
C SER A 24 28.92 16.32 -8.31
N LEU A 25 28.28 15.20 -7.96
CA LEU A 25 27.25 15.11 -6.93
C LEU A 25 27.58 13.96 -5.98
N ILE A 26 27.59 14.24 -4.67
CA ILE A 26 27.66 13.24 -3.62
C ILE A 26 26.28 13.12 -2.98
N LEU A 27 25.72 11.91 -2.96
CA LEU A 27 24.52 11.57 -2.21
C LEU A 27 24.96 10.82 -0.95
N GLU A 28 24.59 11.31 0.23
CA GLU A 28 24.74 10.63 1.51
C GLU A 28 23.39 10.06 1.92
N VAL A 29 23.32 8.74 2.08
CA VAL A 29 22.12 8.05 2.57
C VAL A 29 22.56 7.04 3.62
N GLN A 30 22.06 7.21 4.85
CA GLN A 30 22.50 6.42 6.00
C GLN A 30 24.02 6.54 6.19
N ASP A 31 24.75 5.43 6.21
CA ASP A 31 26.20 5.35 6.35
C ASP A 31 26.93 5.20 5.00
N VAL A 32 26.24 5.40 3.89
CA VAL A 32 26.77 5.17 2.53
C VAL A 32 26.78 6.44 1.69
N HIS A 33 27.92 6.68 1.03
CA HIS A 33 28.10 7.75 0.06
C HIS A 33 28.16 7.23 -1.37
N PHE A 34 27.44 7.91 -2.25
CA PHE A 34 27.44 7.70 -3.70
C PHE A 34 28.05 8.94 -4.35
N ARG A 35 29.00 8.76 -5.27
CA ARG A 35 29.56 9.87 -6.06
C ARG A 35 29.16 9.71 -7.51
N VAL A 36 28.28 10.58 -7.98
CA VAL A 36 27.51 10.43 -9.22
C VAL A 36 27.59 11.67 -10.12
N HIS A 37 27.11 11.55 -11.36
CA HIS A 37 27.13 12.63 -12.33
C HIS A 37 25.98 13.62 -12.06
N GLY A 38 26.28 14.78 -11.47
CA GLY A 38 25.25 15.76 -11.07
C GLY A 38 24.38 16.25 -12.22
N ALA A 39 24.95 16.42 -13.42
CA ALA A 39 24.21 16.84 -14.61
C ALA A 39 23.07 15.88 -15.01
N LEU A 40 23.25 14.57 -14.76
CA LEU A 40 22.21 13.57 -14.99
C LEU A 40 21.03 13.82 -14.05
N PHE A 41 21.30 14.02 -12.77
CA PHE A 41 20.27 14.27 -11.76
C PHE A 41 19.56 15.62 -11.96
N GLN A 42 20.31 16.69 -12.22
CA GLN A 42 19.78 18.03 -12.47
C GLN A 42 18.80 18.06 -13.67
N ARG A 43 18.99 17.21 -14.68
CA ARG A 43 18.06 17.11 -15.81
C ARG A 43 16.67 16.61 -15.39
N HIS A 44 16.61 15.78 -14.35
CA HIS A 44 15.39 15.13 -13.91
C HIS A 44 14.83 15.72 -12.61
N SER A 45 15.63 16.47 -11.86
CA SER A 45 15.29 17.05 -10.56
C SER A 45 15.34 18.57 -10.58
N PRO A 46 14.18 19.26 -10.57
CA PRO A 46 14.12 20.71 -10.39
C PRO A 46 14.77 21.15 -9.07
N PHE A 47 14.64 20.33 -8.02
CA PHE A 47 15.30 20.52 -6.72
C PHE A 47 16.82 20.65 -6.88
N LEU A 48 17.46 19.71 -7.58
CA LEU A 48 18.92 19.72 -7.79
C LEU A 48 19.37 20.74 -8.84
N ALA A 49 18.49 21.11 -9.78
CA ALA A 49 18.78 22.13 -10.79
C ALA A 49 18.70 23.56 -10.27
N SER A 50 18.00 23.79 -9.15
CA SER A 50 17.80 25.14 -8.61
C SER A 50 19.11 25.74 -8.08
N THR A 51 19.47 26.94 -8.57
CA THR A 51 20.61 27.71 -8.05
C THR A 51 20.29 28.43 -6.74
N LYS A 52 19.02 28.43 -6.30
CA LYS A 52 18.56 28.99 -5.03
C LYS A 52 18.46 27.88 -3.98
N LEU A 53 19.55 27.16 -3.76
CA LEU A 53 19.67 26.11 -2.75
C LEU A 53 19.83 26.75 -1.36
N LYS A 54 18.75 27.35 -0.86
CA LYS A 54 18.65 27.82 0.52
C LYS A 54 17.67 26.93 1.27
N LYS A 55 18.21 26.07 2.13
CA LYS A 55 17.52 25.40 3.26
C LYS A 55 16.05 25.06 2.96
N LEU A 56 15.81 24.07 2.10
CA LEU A 56 14.54 23.35 2.17
C LEU A 56 14.76 22.12 3.04
N ILE A 57 14.17 22.22 4.24
CA ILE A 57 13.83 21.18 5.23
C ILE A 57 14.60 19.88 5.02
N GLY A 58 15.62 19.67 5.85
CA GLY A 58 16.27 18.39 6.12
C GLY A 58 17.39 17.92 5.20
N THR A 59 17.47 18.39 3.96
CA THR A 59 18.66 18.17 3.14
C THR A 59 19.70 19.25 3.45
N THR A 60 20.75 18.90 4.20
CA THR A 60 21.87 19.83 4.41
C THR A 60 22.78 19.77 3.18
N LEU A 61 22.69 20.78 2.33
CA LEU A 61 23.67 20.97 1.27
C LEU A 61 24.89 21.67 1.88
N VAL A 62 25.95 20.89 2.07
CA VAL A 62 27.26 21.42 2.45
C VAL A 62 28.04 21.62 1.16
N THR A 63 28.26 22.86 0.75
CA THR A 63 29.37 23.15 -0.17
C THR A 63 30.63 23.07 0.68
N ASP A 64 31.33 21.94 0.63
CA ASP A 64 32.60 21.80 1.32
C ASP A 64 33.64 22.65 0.57
N ASP A 65 34.20 23.66 1.24
CA ASP A 65 35.26 24.52 0.70
C ASP A 65 36.51 23.70 0.31
N ALA A 66 36.65 22.45 0.79
CA ALA A 66 37.71 21.53 0.38
C ALA A 66 37.46 20.84 -0.98
N HIS A 67 36.24 20.88 -1.53
CA HIS A 67 35.84 20.20 -2.76
C HIS A 67 35.18 21.19 -3.75
N GLU A 68 35.95 22.17 -4.23
CA GLU A 68 35.49 23.16 -5.22
C GLU A 68 34.69 22.48 -6.37
N GLY A 69 33.38 22.72 -6.42
CA GLY A 69 32.49 22.28 -7.51
C GLY A 69 31.71 20.99 -7.29
N THR A 70 31.81 20.31 -6.15
CA THR A 70 31.00 19.11 -5.85
C THR A 70 29.76 19.46 -5.03
N MET A 71 28.58 19.11 -5.52
CA MET A 71 27.31 19.24 -4.78
C MET A 71 27.18 18.07 -3.78
N PHE A 72 26.77 18.34 -2.54
CA PHE A 72 26.55 17.32 -1.52
C PHE A 72 25.09 17.33 -1.07
N VAL A 73 24.41 16.18 -1.10
CA VAL A 73 22.99 16.02 -0.75
C VAL A 73 22.88 14.91 0.27
N SER A 74 22.40 15.23 1.47
CA SER A 74 22.11 14.24 2.51
C SER A 74 20.62 13.88 2.53
N CYS A 75 20.31 12.59 2.44
CA CYS A 75 18.97 12.04 2.60
C CYS A 75 18.78 11.60 4.05
N GLU A 76 17.93 12.31 4.79
CA GLU A 76 17.66 12.00 6.20
C GLU A 76 17.03 10.60 6.36
N ALA A 77 17.44 9.88 7.41
CA ALA A 77 16.98 8.52 7.65
C ALA A 77 15.48 8.44 8.01
N ASP A 78 14.89 9.51 8.54
CA ASP A 78 13.47 9.60 8.92
C ASP A 78 12.52 9.60 7.70
N ARG A 79 13.06 9.80 6.51
CA ARG A 79 12.33 9.83 5.24
C ARG A 79 12.06 8.46 4.62
N GLY A 80 12.56 7.38 5.22
CA GLY A 80 12.31 6.01 4.77
C GLY A 80 12.97 5.65 3.44
N VAL A 81 13.94 6.45 2.98
CA VAL A 81 14.83 6.11 1.86
C VAL A 81 16.09 5.47 2.43
N THR A 82 16.43 4.29 1.92
CA THR A 82 17.63 3.54 2.28
C THR A 82 18.68 3.67 1.19
N TRP A 83 19.93 3.33 1.50
CA TRP A 83 20.99 3.31 0.49
C TRP A 83 20.66 2.33 -0.66
N ARG A 84 19.90 1.25 -0.37
CA ARG A 84 19.43 0.25 -1.35
C ARG A 84 18.48 0.87 -2.37
N ASP A 85 17.61 1.77 -1.92
CA ASP A 85 16.67 2.46 -2.79
C ASP A 85 17.40 3.38 -3.79
N ILE A 86 18.45 4.07 -3.33
CA ILE A 86 19.33 4.88 -4.17
C ILE A 86 20.13 4.02 -5.14
N GLU A 87 20.66 2.87 -4.70
CA GLU A 87 21.35 1.93 -5.58
C GLU A 87 20.44 1.48 -6.74
N ILE A 88 19.19 1.14 -6.44
CA ILE A 88 18.17 0.75 -7.42
C ILE A 88 17.85 1.90 -8.38
N LEU A 89 17.67 3.12 -7.85
CA LEU A 89 17.45 4.32 -8.65
C LEU A 89 18.63 4.57 -9.59
N LEU A 90 19.87 4.44 -9.11
CA LEU A 90 21.05 4.64 -9.93
C LEU A 90 21.11 3.64 -11.09
N GLY A 91 20.84 2.36 -10.84
CA GLY A 91 20.73 1.38 -11.92
C GLY A 91 19.63 1.70 -12.93
N HIS A 92 18.57 2.40 -12.53
CA HIS A 92 17.55 2.91 -13.46
C HIS A 92 18.08 4.11 -14.27
N MET A 93 18.70 5.09 -13.60
CA MET A 93 19.19 6.33 -14.19
C MET A 93 20.35 6.13 -15.16
N TYR A 94 21.21 5.15 -14.91
CA TYR A 94 22.31 4.75 -15.78
C TYR A 94 21.90 3.70 -16.83
N HIS A 95 20.61 3.35 -16.91
CA HIS A 95 20.04 2.38 -17.85
C HIS A 95 20.58 0.95 -17.74
N ASP A 96 21.24 0.59 -16.65
CA ASP A 96 21.66 -0.79 -16.38
C ASP A 96 20.44 -1.71 -16.18
N PHE A 97 19.41 -1.18 -15.50
CA PHE A 97 18.18 -1.88 -15.16
C PHE A 97 16.97 -0.94 -15.31
N PRO A 98 16.50 -0.67 -16.54
CA PRO A 98 15.35 0.21 -16.76
C PRO A 98 14.08 -0.34 -16.08
N LEU A 99 13.21 0.55 -15.61
CA LEU A 99 11.92 0.15 -15.07
C LEU A 99 10.99 -0.29 -16.22
N SER A 100 10.22 -1.34 -15.99
CA SER A 100 9.27 -1.93 -16.94
C SER A 100 8.12 -2.64 -16.20
N SER A 101 7.11 -3.13 -16.92
CA SER A 101 6.01 -3.93 -16.36
C SER A 101 6.48 -5.21 -15.67
N GLU A 102 7.62 -5.76 -16.10
CA GLU A 102 8.21 -6.99 -15.56
C GLU A 102 9.11 -6.75 -14.35
N SER A 103 9.30 -5.49 -13.94
CA SER A 103 10.12 -5.16 -12.78
C SER A 103 9.50 -5.70 -11.49
N SER A 104 10.35 -6.14 -10.55
CA SER A 104 9.88 -6.54 -9.22
C SER A 104 9.25 -5.36 -8.48
N LEU A 105 8.31 -5.65 -7.58
CA LEU A 105 7.66 -4.60 -6.80
C LEU A 105 8.66 -3.81 -5.94
N GLU A 106 9.63 -4.49 -5.33
CA GLU A 106 10.72 -3.88 -4.57
C GLU A 106 11.43 -2.80 -5.41
N ARG A 107 11.75 -3.11 -6.67
CA ARG A 107 12.41 -2.17 -7.58
C ARG A 107 11.52 -0.96 -7.89
N ILE A 108 10.23 -1.21 -8.15
CA ILE A 108 9.25 -0.16 -8.44
C ILE A 108 9.12 0.77 -7.23
N ILE A 109 8.93 0.21 -6.02
CA ILE A 109 8.79 0.96 -4.78
C ILE A 109 10.04 1.77 -4.46
N ALA A 110 11.23 1.19 -4.60
CA ALA A 110 12.51 1.86 -4.36
C ALA A 110 12.69 3.11 -5.22
N VAL A 111 12.40 3.00 -6.53
CA VAL A 111 12.43 4.16 -7.43
C VAL A 111 11.36 5.16 -7.02
N LEU A 112 10.13 4.71 -6.77
CA LEU A 112 9.01 5.57 -6.42
C LEU A 112 9.25 6.39 -5.15
N ARG A 113 9.83 5.78 -4.10
CA ARG A 113 10.25 6.46 -2.86
C ARG A 113 11.34 7.50 -3.15
N SER A 114 12.42 7.08 -3.81
CA SER A 114 13.61 7.92 -4.04
C SER A 114 13.33 9.13 -4.94
N THR A 115 12.43 8.99 -5.91
CA THR A 115 12.10 10.06 -6.87
C THR A 115 10.97 10.97 -6.40
N SER A 116 10.37 10.72 -5.24
CA SER A 116 9.21 11.49 -4.75
C SER A 116 9.53 12.96 -4.47
N PRO A 117 8.52 13.85 -4.47
CA PRO A 117 8.71 15.29 -4.22
C PRO A 117 9.38 15.62 -2.88
N GLN A 118 9.24 14.75 -1.88
CA GLN A 118 9.85 14.91 -0.55
C GLN A 118 11.30 14.42 -0.48
N GLN A 119 11.79 13.77 -1.54
CA GLN A 119 13.15 13.22 -1.64
C GLN A 119 13.96 13.98 -2.69
N LEU A 120 14.32 13.32 -3.79
CA LEU A 120 15.11 13.93 -4.87
C LEU A 120 14.27 14.76 -5.83
N ASP A 121 12.93 14.80 -5.66
CA ASP A 121 11.97 15.51 -6.50
C ASP A 121 12.28 15.32 -7.99
N MET A 122 12.01 14.12 -8.51
CA MET A 122 12.25 13.76 -9.90
C MET A 122 10.92 13.45 -10.61
N PRO A 123 10.15 14.47 -11.06
CA PRO A 123 8.75 14.29 -11.43
C PRO A 123 8.51 13.29 -12.57
N LYS A 124 9.38 13.29 -13.58
CA LYS A 124 9.23 12.39 -14.75
C LYS A 124 9.48 10.92 -14.37
N PRO A 125 10.64 10.54 -13.78
CA PRO A 125 10.83 9.20 -13.23
C PRO A 125 9.75 8.79 -12.22
N HIS A 126 9.34 9.71 -11.33
CA HIS A 126 8.32 9.43 -10.33
C HIS A 126 6.96 9.12 -10.95
N ALA A 127 6.51 9.91 -11.92
CA ALA A 127 5.26 9.65 -12.63
C ALA A 127 5.28 8.30 -13.38
N HIS A 128 6.42 7.95 -14.00
CA HIS A 128 6.59 6.68 -14.67
C HIS A 128 6.56 5.49 -13.70
N ALA A 129 7.28 5.57 -12.58
CA ALA A 129 7.24 4.56 -11.54
C ALA A 129 5.83 4.41 -10.94
N LYS A 130 5.10 5.54 -10.76
CA LYS A 130 3.72 5.55 -10.26
C LYS A 130 2.76 4.82 -11.21
N GLN A 131 2.93 5.01 -12.52
CA GLN A 131 2.16 4.29 -13.54
C GLN A 131 2.43 2.78 -13.50
N ILE A 132 3.71 2.37 -13.47
CA ILE A 132 4.09 0.96 -13.40
C ILE A 132 3.56 0.32 -12.10
N PHE A 133 3.66 1.03 -10.98
CA PHE A 133 3.12 0.58 -9.70
C PHE A 133 1.61 0.34 -9.77
N ALA A 134 0.83 1.25 -10.36
CA ALA A 134 -0.60 1.04 -10.56
C ALA A 134 -0.88 -0.19 -11.45
N SER A 135 -0.19 -0.30 -12.59
CA SER A 135 -0.35 -1.43 -13.50
C SER A 135 0.04 -2.79 -12.89
N TYR A 136 0.98 -2.82 -11.95
CA TYR A 136 1.37 -4.03 -11.22
C TYR A 136 0.17 -4.64 -10.45
N PHE A 137 -0.67 -3.81 -9.84
CA PHE A 137 -1.86 -4.26 -9.10
C PHE A 137 -3.13 -4.38 -9.97
N ASP A 138 -3.11 -3.82 -11.18
CA ASP A 138 -4.20 -4.02 -12.15
C ASP A 138 -4.11 -5.36 -12.86
N SER A 139 -2.90 -5.84 -13.12
CA SER A 139 -2.65 -7.07 -13.87
C SER A 139 -2.65 -8.35 -13.01
N ARG A 140 -2.69 -8.23 -11.67
CA ARG A 140 -2.52 -9.36 -10.75
C ARG A 140 -3.74 -9.59 -9.88
N ASN A 141 -4.02 -10.86 -9.59
CA ASN A 141 -4.93 -11.24 -8.52
C ASN A 141 -4.24 -11.02 -7.17
N LEU A 142 -4.82 -10.19 -6.30
CA LEU A 142 -4.24 -9.87 -5.00
C LEU A 142 -4.08 -11.10 -4.09
N SER A 143 -4.94 -12.11 -4.27
CA SER A 143 -4.87 -13.36 -3.51
C SER A 143 -3.61 -14.19 -3.80
N GLU A 144 -2.95 -13.94 -4.93
CA GLU A 144 -1.68 -14.57 -5.31
C GLU A 144 -0.47 -13.77 -4.81
N ILE A 145 -0.69 -12.53 -4.39
CA ILE A 145 0.36 -11.66 -3.86
C ILE A 145 0.52 -11.99 -2.38
N LYS A 146 1.76 -12.22 -1.96
CA LYS A 146 2.03 -12.51 -0.55
C LYS A 146 1.66 -11.31 0.34
N PRO A 147 1.09 -11.51 1.53
CA PRO A 147 0.67 -10.41 2.41
C PRO A 147 1.76 -9.39 2.72
N GLU A 148 3.01 -9.83 2.84
CA GLU A 148 4.15 -8.96 3.15
C GLU A 148 4.36 -7.89 2.07
N VAL A 149 4.13 -8.27 0.82
CA VAL A 149 4.24 -7.41 -0.36
C VAL A 149 3.12 -6.36 -0.36
N LEU A 150 1.92 -6.76 0.07
CA LEU A 150 0.77 -5.87 0.20
C LEU A 150 0.99 -4.84 1.32
N TYR A 151 1.54 -5.27 2.46
CA TYR A 151 1.83 -4.40 3.60
C TYR A 151 2.95 -3.42 3.31
N GLU A 152 3.94 -3.77 2.48
CA GLU A 152 4.95 -2.81 2.01
C GLU A 152 4.35 -1.78 1.03
N ALA A 153 3.45 -2.23 0.14
CA ALA A 153 2.83 -1.36 -0.87
C ALA A 153 1.79 -0.39 -0.29
N LEU A 154 1.12 -0.77 0.79
CA LEU A 154 0.05 0.00 1.42
C LEU A 154 0.47 1.43 1.84
N PRO A 155 1.54 1.64 2.65
CA PRO A 155 1.96 2.97 3.05
C PRO A 155 2.35 3.83 1.85
N ILE A 156 2.95 3.22 0.82
CA ILE A 156 3.33 3.91 -0.43
C ILE A 156 2.11 4.37 -1.21
N ALA A 157 1.13 3.49 -1.39
CA ALA A 157 -0.14 3.82 -2.06
C ALA A 157 -0.89 4.94 -1.33
N ARG A 158 -0.86 4.94 0.01
CA ARG A 158 -1.46 6.00 0.83
C ARG A 158 -0.72 7.33 0.70
N ILE A 159 0.59 7.36 0.98
CA ILE A 159 1.41 8.58 0.95
C ILE A 159 1.34 9.25 -0.42
N LEU A 160 1.36 8.46 -1.50
CA LEU A 160 1.35 8.97 -2.88
C LEU A 160 -0.05 9.08 -3.50
N ARG A 161 -1.09 8.78 -2.70
CA ARG A 161 -2.51 8.82 -3.09
C ARG A 161 -2.78 8.08 -4.40
N ILE A 162 -2.33 6.84 -4.48
CA ILE A 162 -2.62 5.94 -5.61
C ILE A 162 -3.92 5.22 -5.29
N MET A 163 -5.03 5.94 -5.36
CA MET A 163 -6.35 5.49 -4.88
C MET A 163 -6.80 4.13 -5.43
N PRO A 164 -6.63 3.82 -6.73
CA PRO A 164 -7.00 2.49 -7.24
C PRO A 164 -6.25 1.35 -6.56
N VAL A 165 -4.97 1.55 -6.26
CA VAL A 165 -4.14 0.56 -5.56
C VAL A 165 -4.47 0.50 -4.07
N LEU A 166 -4.61 1.66 -3.42
CA LEU A 166 -4.97 1.76 -2.01
C LEU A 166 -6.29 1.06 -1.72
N LYS A 167 -7.33 1.35 -2.52
CA LYS A 167 -8.65 0.70 -2.48
C LYS A 167 -8.53 -0.81 -2.56
N LYS A 168 -7.80 -1.31 -3.55
CA LYS A 168 -7.56 -2.74 -3.79
C LYS A 168 -6.89 -3.42 -2.60
N ILE A 169 -5.78 -2.87 -2.12
CA ILE A 169 -5.02 -3.46 -1.01
C ILE A 169 -5.85 -3.46 0.27
N LEU A 170 -6.52 -2.35 0.60
CA LEU A 170 -7.33 -2.25 1.83
C LEU A 170 -8.53 -3.19 1.80
N TYR A 171 -9.26 -3.24 0.68
CA TYR A 171 -10.38 -4.17 0.54
C TYR A 171 -9.93 -5.61 0.68
N HIS A 172 -8.88 -6.01 -0.03
CA HIS A 172 -8.34 -7.37 0.08
C HIS A 172 -7.86 -7.69 1.50
N THR A 173 -7.16 -6.75 2.14
CA THR A 173 -6.70 -6.90 3.53
C THR A 173 -7.88 -7.10 4.48
N MET A 174 -8.94 -6.30 4.33
CA MET A 174 -10.17 -6.42 5.12
C MET A 174 -10.83 -7.79 4.95
N VAL A 175 -10.90 -8.30 3.71
CA VAL A 175 -11.52 -9.59 3.39
C VAL A 175 -10.72 -10.78 3.92
N VAL A 176 -9.38 -10.72 3.87
CA VAL A 176 -8.49 -11.84 4.24
C VAL A 176 -8.09 -11.84 5.71
N ALA A 177 -7.88 -10.66 6.31
CA ALA A 177 -7.28 -10.56 7.64
C ALA A 177 -8.23 -10.97 8.78
N ASN A 178 -9.50 -11.33 8.50
CA ASN A 178 -10.52 -11.66 9.50
C ASN A 178 -10.46 -10.70 10.71
N LEU A 179 -10.39 -9.39 10.44
CA LEU A 179 -10.28 -8.39 11.50
C LEU A 179 -11.57 -8.45 12.31
N ASP A 180 -11.48 -8.70 13.61
CA ASP A 180 -12.64 -8.71 14.49
C ASP A 180 -13.18 -7.26 14.61
N PRO A 181 -14.44 -7.00 14.22
CA PRO A 181 -15.05 -5.67 14.31
C PRO A 181 -15.21 -5.19 15.75
N ASP A 182 -15.27 -6.11 16.73
CA ASP A 182 -15.54 -5.78 18.14
C ASP A 182 -14.30 -5.29 18.91
N ASP A 183 -13.11 -5.43 18.35
CA ASP A 183 -11.84 -4.94 18.93
C ASP A 183 -11.62 -3.41 18.69
N ALA A 184 -12.66 -2.65 18.37
CA ALA A 184 -12.57 -1.21 18.08
C ALA A 184 -12.56 -0.33 19.34
N GLU A 185 -12.96 -0.87 20.50
CA GLU A 185 -12.83 -0.20 21.79
C GLU A 185 -11.67 -0.80 22.56
N GLY A 186 -10.65 0.02 22.83
CA GLY A 186 -9.37 -0.40 23.38
C GLY A 186 -9.50 -1.23 24.66
N THR A 187 -9.35 -2.53 24.53
CA THR A 187 -8.71 -3.34 25.57
C THR A 187 -7.28 -3.57 25.14
N LEU A 188 -6.39 -2.78 25.74
CA LEU A 188 -4.97 -3.09 25.83
C LEU A 188 -4.88 -4.52 26.38
N SER A 189 -4.64 -5.48 25.50
CA SER A 189 -4.43 -6.86 25.89
C SER A 189 -3.15 -6.93 26.72
N ASP A 190 -3.35 -7.21 27.99
CA ASP A 190 -2.36 -7.47 29.02
C ASP A 190 -1.37 -8.56 28.52
N PRO A 191 -0.04 -8.30 28.45
CA PRO A 191 0.93 -9.23 27.87
C PRO A 191 1.24 -10.45 28.76
N GLN A 192 0.31 -10.87 29.61
CA GLN A 192 0.58 -11.79 30.72
C GLN A 192 -0.18 -13.12 30.64
N LYS A 193 -0.19 -13.77 29.47
CA LYS A 193 -0.51 -15.22 29.35
C LYS A 193 0.35 -15.94 28.31
N GLN A 194 1.67 -15.88 28.45
CA GLN A 194 2.55 -16.96 27.97
C GLN A 194 3.62 -17.25 29.03
N THR A 195 3.34 -18.27 29.85
CA THR A 195 4.36 -18.90 30.71
C THR A 195 4.53 -20.34 30.25
N THR A 196 5.64 -20.62 29.59
CA THR A 196 6.51 -21.79 29.88
C THR A 196 7.87 -21.54 29.24
N ALA A 197 8.90 -21.77 30.05
CA ALA A 197 10.26 -21.25 29.91
C ALA A 197 11.14 -21.98 28.88
N SER A 198 11.99 -21.22 28.17
CA SER A 198 13.41 -21.57 27.94
C SER A 198 14.23 -20.42 27.33
N THR A 199 15.04 -19.80 28.19
CA THR A 199 16.49 -19.52 28.10
C THR A 199 17.13 -18.95 26.80
N LEU A 200 17.72 -17.75 26.96
CA LEU A 200 18.77 -17.01 26.21
C LEU A 200 18.35 -16.03 25.06
N PRO A 201 18.91 -14.80 25.02
CA PRO A 201 18.56 -13.78 24.05
C PRO A 201 19.43 -13.90 22.79
N ALA A 202 18.82 -14.36 21.70
CA ALA A 202 19.40 -14.24 20.37
C ALA A 202 18.77 -13.04 19.64
N LEU A 203 19.62 -12.14 19.18
CA LEU A 203 19.30 -11.09 18.22
C LEU A 203 18.74 -11.71 16.94
N THR A 204 17.41 -11.77 16.82
CA THR A 204 16.74 -11.98 15.53
C THR A 204 15.58 -10.99 15.41
N ASN A 205 15.92 -9.77 14.98
CA ASN A 205 14.97 -8.82 14.43
C ASN A 205 14.53 -9.31 13.04
N ASP A 206 13.43 -10.07 12.94
CA ASP A 206 12.69 -10.14 11.65
C ASP A 206 11.25 -10.67 11.71
N ALA A 207 10.74 -11.16 12.85
CA ALA A 207 9.37 -11.66 12.94
C ALA A 207 8.28 -10.59 13.12
N GLY A 208 8.67 -9.30 13.24
CA GLY A 208 7.75 -8.19 13.54
C GLY A 208 7.42 -7.26 12.36
N LYS A 209 7.99 -7.47 11.17
CA LYS A 209 7.88 -6.52 10.03
C LYS A 209 6.65 -6.69 9.14
N HIS A 210 5.80 -7.68 9.41
CA HIS A 210 4.68 -8.04 8.53
C HIS A 210 3.31 -7.85 9.20
N GLN A 211 3.20 -6.87 10.08
CA GLN A 211 1.92 -6.48 10.66
C GLN A 211 1.51 -5.12 10.09
N LEU A 212 0.20 -4.97 9.84
CA LEU A 212 -0.40 -3.67 9.51
C LEU A 212 -0.03 -2.66 10.58
N THR A 213 0.30 -1.43 10.15
CA THR A 213 0.49 -0.34 11.10
C THR A 213 -0.82 -0.07 11.84
N GLU A 214 -0.77 0.47 13.06
CA GLU A 214 -1.98 0.81 13.82
C GLU A 214 -2.90 1.76 13.03
N SER A 215 -2.31 2.69 12.27
CA SER A 215 -3.05 3.60 11.39
C SER A 215 -3.76 2.86 10.25
N ASP A 216 -3.07 1.90 9.62
CA ASP A 216 -3.66 1.09 8.54
C ASP A 216 -4.75 0.14 9.06
N ALA A 217 -4.53 -0.46 10.23
CA ALA A 217 -5.53 -1.29 10.89
C ALA A 217 -6.80 -0.48 11.23
N LYS A 218 -6.65 0.75 11.75
CA LYS A 218 -7.77 1.67 11.98
C LYS A 218 -8.50 2.02 10.68
N LEU A 219 -7.76 2.25 9.59
CA LEU A 219 -8.34 2.53 8.28
C LEU A 219 -9.13 1.33 7.75
N CYS A 220 -8.57 0.12 7.82
CA CYS A 220 -9.26 -1.13 7.47
C CYS A 220 -10.54 -1.34 8.29
N LYS A 221 -10.49 -1.18 9.62
CA LYS A 221 -11.65 -1.29 10.50
C LYS A 221 -12.73 -0.25 10.16
N SER A 222 -12.34 1.00 9.94
CA SER A 222 -13.28 2.05 9.53
C SER A 222 -13.91 1.77 8.17
N LEU A 223 -13.15 1.21 7.22
CA LEU A 223 -13.67 0.81 5.93
C LEU A 223 -14.67 -0.35 6.09
N MET A 224 -14.30 -1.36 6.88
CA MET A 224 -15.15 -2.52 7.18
C MET A 224 -16.49 -2.09 7.77
N ALA A 225 -16.49 -1.21 8.77
CA ALA A 225 -17.73 -0.68 9.37
C ALA A 225 -18.63 -0.02 8.32
N ARG A 226 -18.08 0.83 7.44
CA ARG A 226 -18.85 1.47 6.36
C ARG A 226 -19.40 0.48 5.33
N VAL A 227 -18.60 -0.53 4.98
CA VAL A 227 -19.03 -1.61 4.10
C VAL A 227 -20.21 -2.37 4.73
N ILE A 228 -20.10 -2.74 6.00
CA ILE A 228 -21.16 -3.44 6.74
C ILE A 228 -22.41 -2.57 6.82
N ASP A 229 -22.29 -1.30 7.22
CA ASP A 229 -23.42 -0.37 7.35
C ASP A 229 -24.18 -0.22 6.03
N HIS A 230 -23.44 -0.17 4.91
CA HIS A 230 -24.02 -0.04 3.58
C HIS A 230 -24.66 -1.34 3.08
N PHE A 231 -23.96 -2.47 3.24
CA PHE A 231 -24.36 -3.74 2.62
C PHE A 231 -25.39 -4.53 3.44
N THR A 232 -25.39 -4.38 4.77
CA THR A 232 -26.31 -5.12 5.65
C THR A 232 -27.78 -4.90 5.28
N PRO A 233 -28.28 -3.66 5.08
CA PRO A 233 -29.68 -3.46 4.67
C PRO A 233 -30.05 -4.20 3.39
N MET A 234 -29.13 -4.27 2.43
CA MET A 234 -29.34 -4.96 1.16
C MET A 234 -29.31 -6.48 1.32
N LEU A 235 -28.38 -7.00 2.11
CA LEU A 235 -28.26 -8.44 2.36
C LEU A 235 -29.49 -9.00 3.11
N PHE A 236 -30.03 -8.24 4.06
CA PHE A 236 -31.15 -8.66 4.91
C PHE A 236 -32.53 -8.24 4.40
N THR A 237 -32.60 -7.47 3.30
CA THR A 237 -33.86 -7.17 2.62
C THR A 237 -34.05 -8.15 1.47
N VAL A 238 -35.15 -8.89 1.48
CA VAL A 238 -35.49 -9.81 0.39
C VAL A 238 -35.64 -9.01 -0.91
N ALA A 239 -34.91 -9.43 -1.94
CA ALA A 239 -35.02 -8.84 -3.26
C ALA A 239 -36.40 -9.13 -3.90
N THR A 240 -36.96 -8.14 -4.60
CA THR A 240 -38.24 -8.27 -5.31
C THR A 240 -38.02 -8.46 -6.80
N THR A 241 -38.91 -9.16 -7.48
CA THR A 241 -38.85 -9.34 -8.95
C THR A 241 -40.10 -8.79 -9.63
N GLY A 242 -40.07 -8.65 -10.96
CA GLY A 242 -41.23 -8.25 -11.76
C GLY A 242 -42.41 -9.24 -11.72
N HIS A 243 -42.18 -10.49 -11.30
CA HIS A 243 -43.21 -11.52 -11.19
C HIS A 243 -43.45 -11.90 -9.72
N MET A 244 -44.69 -11.75 -9.24
CA MET A 244 -45.04 -12.02 -7.83
C MET A 244 -44.66 -13.45 -7.39
N ALA A 245 -44.89 -14.46 -8.24
CA ALA A 245 -44.50 -15.84 -7.94
C ALA A 245 -42.98 -16.03 -7.78
N CYS A 246 -42.15 -15.30 -8.54
CA CYS A 246 -40.70 -15.34 -8.38
C CYS A 246 -40.25 -14.59 -7.12
N THR A 247 -40.96 -13.52 -6.73
CA THR A 247 -40.73 -12.82 -5.47
C THR A 247 -41.02 -13.70 -4.26
N ASP A 248 -42.10 -14.49 -4.30
CA ASP A 248 -42.42 -15.46 -3.23
C ASP A 248 -41.30 -16.50 -3.09
N VAL A 249 -40.79 -17.02 -4.21
CA VAL A 249 -39.64 -17.96 -4.19
C VAL A 249 -38.40 -17.32 -3.59
N LEU A 250 -38.07 -16.08 -3.96
CA LEU A 250 -36.95 -15.36 -3.34
C LEU A 250 -37.18 -15.23 -1.84
N ALA A 251 -38.36 -14.78 -1.40
CA ALA A 251 -38.69 -14.62 0.02
C ALA A 251 -38.53 -15.91 0.82
N ASP A 252 -39.03 -17.04 0.29
CA ASP A 252 -38.97 -18.34 0.95
C ASP A 252 -37.55 -18.92 1.03
N THR A 253 -36.70 -18.61 0.04
CA THR A 253 -35.36 -19.21 -0.07
C THR A 253 -34.23 -18.28 0.41
N TRP A 254 -34.46 -16.97 0.53
CA TRP A 254 -33.45 -15.95 0.83
C TRP A 254 -32.65 -16.24 2.11
N MET A 255 -33.36 -16.59 3.19
CA MET A 255 -32.71 -16.88 4.47
C MET A 255 -31.70 -18.02 4.37
N THR A 256 -32.04 -19.06 3.60
CA THR A 256 -31.25 -20.29 3.48
C THR A 256 -30.14 -20.15 2.46
N LEU A 257 -30.40 -19.51 1.32
CA LEU A 257 -29.47 -19.44 0.19
C LEU A 257 -28.57 -18.20 0.20
N VAL A 258 -28.98 -17.12 0.87
CA VAL A 258 -28.25 -15.83 0.87
C VAL A 258 -27.78 -15.45 2.26
N ILE A 259 -28.71 -15.29 3.22
CA ILE A 259 -28.36 -14.77 4.56
C ILE A 259 -27.49 -15.76 5.33
N SER A 260 -27.94 -17.01 5.47
CA SER A 260 -27.24 -18.00 6.29
C SER A 260 -25.80 -18.25 5.81
N PRO A 261 -25.53 -18.43 4.50
CA PRO A 261 -24.16 -18.53 3.99
C PRO A 261 -23.34 -17.27 4.29
N ALA A 262 -23.88 -16.08 4.07
CA ALA A 262 -23.19 -14.82 4.31
C ALA A 262 -22.83 -14.59 5.80
N ILE A 263 -23.64 -15.10 6.73
CA ILE A 263 -23.30 -15.08 8.16
C ILE A 263 -22.16 -16.07 8.45
N ASN A 264 -22.22 -17.27 7.86
CA ASN A 264 -21.27 -18.35 8.14
C ASN A 264 -19.86 -18.10 7.54
N ASP A 265 -19.76 -17.41 6.41
CA ASP A 265 -18.49 -17.16 5.70
C ASP A 265 -17.94 -15.72 5.86
N GLY A 266 -18.62 -14.91 6.67
CA GLY A 266 -18.30 -13.49 6.84
C GLY A 266 -18.66 -12.62 5.62
N GLY A 267 -19.58 -13.08 4.77
CA GLY A 267 -20.10 -12.36 3.61
C GLY A 267 -20.68 -10.97 3.90
N VAL A 268 -21.08 -10.70 5.15
CA VAL A 268 -21.62 -9.38 5.57
C VAL A 268 -20.65 -8.23 5.32
N TYR A 269 -19.34 -8.46 5.41
CA TYR A 269 -18.31 -7.44 5.08
C TYR A 269 -17.59 -7.71 3.75
N LYS A 270 -18.07 -8.69 2.97
CA LYS A 270 -17.54 -9.10 1.65
C LYS A 270 -18.62 -8.92 0.59
N PRO A 271 -19.08 -7.68 0.33
CA PRO A 271 -20.22 -7.43 -0.55
C PRO A 271 -19.96 -7.91 -1.98
N ILE A 272 -18.75 -7.70 -2.50
CA ILE A 272 -18.42 -8.05 -3.88
C ILE A 272 -18.47 -9.57 -4.06
N GLU A 273 -17.84 -10.32 -3.16
CA GLU A 273 -17.84 -11.79 -3.16
C GLU A 273 -19.22 -12.36 -2.88
N THR A 274 -20.00 -11.74 -1.99
CA THR A 274 -21.35 -12.18 -1.65
C THR A 274 -22.32 -12.01 -2.83
N LEU A 275 -22.28 -10.86 -3.51
CA LEU A 275 -23.09 -10.62 -4.71
C LEU A 275 -22.67 -11.56 -5.85
N GLU A 276 -21.38 -11.86 -5.99
CA GLU A 276 -20.91 -12.84 -6.99
C GLU A 276 -21.45 -14.24 -6.69
N ARG A 277 -21.40 -14.65 -5.43
CA ARG A 277 -21.99 -15.91 -4.97
C ARG A 277 -23.49 -15.95 -5.22
N MET A 278 -24.22 -14.85 -4.98
CA MET A 278 -25.66 -14.76 -5.24
C MET A 278 -25.99 -14.95 -6.71
N LYS A 279 -25.21 -14.37 -7.63
CA LYS A 279 -25.33 -14.60 -9.08
C LYS A 279 -25.07 -16.05 -9.48
N GLY A 280 -24.17 -16.73 -8.75
CA GLY A 280 -23.81 -18.13 -8.98
C GLY A 280 -24.85 -19.17 -8.52
N ILE A 281 -25.88 -18.78 -7.77
CA ILE A 281 -26.95 -19.69 -7.35
C ILE A 281 -27.80 -20.08 -8.56
N ASN A 282 -28.14 -21.35 -8.69
CA ASN A 282 -29.06 -21.83 -9.73
C ASN A 282 -30.51 -21.52 -9.37
N TRP A 283 -30.87 -20.24 -9.41
CA TRP A 283 -32.20 -19.74 -9.08
C TRP A 283 -33.32 -20.41 -9.90
N GLY A 284 -33.02 -20.89 -11.10
CA GLY A 284 -33.97 -21.62 -11.94
C GLY A 284 -34.44 -22.95 -11.32
N GLU A 285 -33.53 -23.70 -10.67
CA GLU A 285 -33.87 -24.93 -9.94
C GLU A 285 -34.73 -24.66 -8.70
N HIS A 286 -34.66 -23.44 -8.16
CA HIS A 286 -35.48 -23.01 -7.04
C HIS A 286 -36.84 -22.44 -7.45
N GLY A 287 -37.11 -22.26 -8.75
CA GLY A 287 -38.40 -21.84 -9.27
C GLY A 287 -38.46 -20.42 -9.83
N LEU A 288 -37.34 -19.69 -9.92
CA LEU A 288 -37.30 -18.42 -10.63
C LEU A 288 -37.35 -18.64 -12.15
N CYS A 289 -38.09 -17.79 -12.85
CA CYS A 289 -38.07 -17.79 -14.31
C CYS A 289 -36.77 -17.16 -14.84
N SER A 290 -36.34 -17.59 -16.04
CA SER A 290 -35.08 -17.13 -16.65
C SER A 290 -34.96 -15.61 -16.77
N THR A 291 -36.07 -14.90 -17.03
CA THR A 291 -36.10 -13.43 -17.09
C THR A 291 -35.73 -12.81 -15.76
N CYS A 292 -36.38 -13.22 -14.65
CA CYS A 292 -36.08 -12.67 -13.33
C CYS A 292 -34.68 -13.04 -12.83
N VAL A 293 -34.15 -14.21 -13.23
CA VAL A 293 -32.75 -14.56 -12.95
C VAL A 293 -31.80 -13.59 -13.66
N ALA A 294 -32.02 -13.32 -14.95
CA ALA A 294 -31.18 -12.41 -15.71
C ALA A 294 -31.24 -10.98 -15.15
N GLU A 295 -32.43 -10.46 -14.88
CA GLU A 295 -32.64 -9.13 -14.26
C GLU A 295 -31.93 -9.02 -12.92
N LYS A 296 -32.00 -10.05 -12.07
CA LYS A 296 -31.31 -10.03 -10.76
C LYS A 296 -29.81 -10.12 -10.88
N CYS A 297 -29.30 -10.90 -11.82
CA CYS A 297 -27.86 -10.95 -12.07
C CYS A 297 -27.31 -9.60 -12.56
N GLU A 298 -28.08 -8.87 -13.37
CA GLU A 298 -27.74 -7.51 -13.80
C GLU A 298 -27.76 -6.54 -12.61
N GLU A 299 -28.86 -6.50 -11.84
CA GLU A 299 -29.01 -5.66 -10.64
C GLU A 299 -27.87 -5.88 -9.63
N TRP A 300 -27.51 -7.14 -9.34
CA TRP A 300 -26.40 -7.44 -8.42
C TRP A 300 -25.03 -7.08 -9.00
N SER A 301 -24.87 -7.07 -10.32
CA SER A 301 -23.63 -6.61 -10.96
C SER A 301 -23.49 -5.10 -10.88
N GLU A 302 -24.59 -4.36 -11.14
CA GLU A 302 -24.64 -2.90 -10.96
C GLU A 302 -24.32 -2.53 -9.50
N GLU A 303 -24.84 -3.30 -8.55
CA GLU A 303 -24.59 -3.08 -7.13
C GLU A 303 -23.14 -3.38 -6.72
N GLN A 304 -22.50 -4.41 -7.28
CA GLN A 304 -21.06 -4.64 -7.09
C GLN A 304 -20.24 -3.42 -7.54
N GLU A 305 -20.58 -2.86 -8.71
CA GLU A 305 -19.93 -1.66 -9.23
C GLU A 305 -20.18 -0.43 -8.34
N ALA A 306 -21.42 -0.27 -7.87
CA ALA A 306 -21.81 0.82 -6.97
C ALA A 306 -21.03 0.77 -5.65
N VAL A 307 -20.99 -0.40 -5.00
CA VAL A 307 -20.21 -0.62 -3.77
C VAL A 307 -18.72 -0.34 -4.00
N TRP A 308 -18.16 -0.84 -5.11
CA TRP A 308 -16.75 -0.61 -5.44
C TRP A 308 -16.40 0.88 -5.66
N ALA A 309 -17.33 1.65 -6.23
CA ALA A 309 -17.20 3.09 -6.38
C ALA A 309 -17.34 3.83 -5.02
N MET A 310 -18.19 3.35 -4.11
CA MET A 310 -18.35 3.94 -2.78
C MET A 310 -17.12 3.74 -1.88
N ILE A 311 -16.45 2.59 -1.97
CA ILE A 311 -15.20 2.34 -1.22
C ILE A 311 -14.17 3.44 -1.51
N GLU A 312 -14.03 3.86 -2.77
CA GLU A 312 -13.10 4.93 -3.13
C GLU A 312 -13.44 6.25 -2.46
N LYS A 313 -14.71 6.66 -2.52
CA LYS A 313 -15.21 7.87 -1.85
C LYS A 313 -14.99 7.81 -0.34
N TRP A 314 -15.25 6.67 0.30
CA TRP A 314 -15.06 6.52 1.73
C TRP A 314 -13.60 6.64 2.17
N LEU A 315 -12.66 6.24 1.30
CA LEU A 315 -11.24 6.40 1.55
C LEU A 315 -10.80 7.85 1.33
N GLU A 316 -11.34 8.55 0.34
CA GLU A 316 -11.06 9.98 0.13
C GLU A 316 -11.44 10.84 1.35
N ASP A 317 -12.54 10.52 2.04
CA ASP A 317 -12.98 11.22 3.26
C ASP A 317 -12.04 11.05 4.47
N LYS A 318 -11.20 10.01 4.46
CA LYS A 318 -10.46 9.54 5.65
C LYS A 318 -8.94 9.60 5.51
N VAL A 319 -8.44 9.73 4.28
CA VAL A 319 -7.02 10.01 4.04
C VAL A 319 -6.81 11.52 4.26
N ASP A 320 -6.86 11.92 5.53
CA ASP A 320 -6.44 13.26 5.97
C ASP A 320 -4.94 13.47 5.67
N ILE A 321 -4.59 14.71 5.30
CA ILE A 321 -3.28 15.18 4.84
C ILE A 321 -2.27 15.27 5.98
#